data_AF-A0A7V8G8J3-F1
#
_entry.id   AF-A0A7V8G8J3-F1
#
_cell.length_a   1.000
_cell.length_b   1.000
_cell.length_c   1.000
_cell.angle_alpha   90.00
_cell.angle_beta   90.00
_cell.angle_gamma   90.00
#
_symmetry.space_group_name_H-M   'P 1'
#
loop_
_entity.id
_entity.type
_entity.pdbx_description
1 polymer ?
#
loop_
_entity_poly.entity_id
_entity_poly.type
_entity_poly.pdbx_seq_one_letter_code
_entity_poly.pdbx_strand_id
1 'polypeptide(L)'
;MPNAVWDSPKLRSEADKERLRLVPYWTERAARRIETLRSEAEIASFVDERLDGSGFFRGVKGAAIGTAERVLAAAVHWVLLHTGAPGRPALAAAEAEAQLRREAEQGRLDAAAVAALTGRESVAAKTPAAQGDANALLSSREVEVLGRISLGESNKEAARTLGISPSTVRAHLENIFRKLGCTTRAAATLKAMTLGLL
;
A
#
# COMPACT_ATOMS: atom_id res chain seq x y z
N MET A 1 -23.12 1.17 12.35
CA MET A 1 -23.60 -0.01 11.59
C MET A 1 -24.46 -0.84 12.55
N PRO A 2 -25.70 -1.28 12.23
CA PRO A 2 -26.55 -2.00 13.18
C PRO A 2 -26.05 -3.42 13.52
N ASN A 3 -25.96 -3.80 14.80
CA ASN A 3 -25.44 -5.11 15.23
C ASN A 3 -26.10 -6.30 14.51
N ALA A 4 -27.41 -6.23 14.21
CA ALA A 4 -28.14 -7.25 13.47
C ALA A 4 -27.58 -7.55 12.06
N VAL A 5 -26.84 -6.61 11.45
CA VAL A 5 -26.13 -6.80 10.18
C VAL A 5 -24.69 -7.27 10.42
N TRP A 6 -24.04 -6.82 11.50
CA TRP A 6 -22.61 -7.04 11.76
C TRP A 6 -22.39 -8.45 12.25
N ASP A 7 -23.23 -8.87 13.19
CA ASP A 7 -23.17 -10.18 13.86
C ASP A 7 -23.89 -11.27 13.07
N SER A 8 -24.45 -10.95 11.89
CA SER A 8 -25.25 -11.89 11.14
C SER A 8 -24.37 -12.95 10.46
N PRO A 9 -24.59 -14.26 10.71
CA PRO A 9 -23.84 -15.32 10.04
C PRO A 9 -24.20 -15.49 8.56
N LYS A 10 -25.26 -14.81 8.09
CA LYS A 10 -25.68 -14.79 6.69
C LYS A 10 -26.11 -13.38 6.31
N LEU A 11 -25.55 -12.83 5.25
CA LEU A 11 -26.05 -11.58 4.67
C LEU A 11 -27.40 -11.85 3.99
N ARG A 12 -28.45 -11.19 4.47
CA ARG A 12 -29.83 -11.52 4.11
C ARG A 12 -30.38 -10.67 2.96
N SER A 13 -29.72 -9.57 2.64
CA SER A 13 -30.13 -8.65 1.56
C SER A 13 -28.94 -7.95 0.91
N GLU A 14 -29.13 -7.43 -0.31
CA GLU A 14 -28.14 -6.56 -0.98
C GLU A 14 -27.86 -5.28 -0.17
N ALA A 15 -28.88 -4.76 0.52
CA ALA A 15 -28.71 -3.59 1.38
C ALA A 15 -27.76 -3.88 2.57
N ASP A 16 -27.77 -5.10 3.11
CA ASP A 16 -26.85 -5.48 4.18
C ASP A 16 -25.42 -5.65 3.68
N LYS A 17 -25.26 -6.22 2.48
CA LYS A 17 -23.96 -6.29 1.80
C LYS A 17 -23.39 -4.90 1.56
N GLU A 18 -24.21 -3.98 1.06
CA GLU A 18 -23.78 -2.60 0.80
C GLU A 18 -23.39 -1.86 2.08
N ARG A 19 -24.14 -2.06 3.18
CA ARG A 19 -23.77 -1.49 4.48
C ARG A 19 -22.42 -1.98 4.98
N LEU A 20 -22.11 -3.27 4.80
CA LEU A 20 -20.79 -3.81 5.13
C LEU A 20 -19.70 -3.25 4.22
N ARG A 21 -19.95 -3.16 2.91
CA ARG A 21 -19.00 -2.57 1.95
C ARG A 21 -18.61 -1.14 2.33
N LEU A 22 -19.53 -0.37 2.92
CA LEU A 22 -19.27 1.00 3.36
C LEU A 22 -18.64 1.13 4.75
N VAL A 23 -18.37 0.04 5.48
CA VAL A 23 -17.75 0.12 6.81
C VAL A 23 -16.43 0.91 6.79
N PRO A 24 -15.48 0.67 5.87
CA PRO A 24 -14.23 1.43 5.89
C PRO A 24 -14.44 2.92 5.53
N TYR A 25 -15.47 3.25 4.74
CA TYR A 25 -15.87 4.64 4.47
C TYR A 25 -16.35 5.35 5.74
N TRP A 26 -17.21 4.69 6.53
CA TRP A 26 -17.68 5.26 7.79
C TRP A 26 -16.57 5.38 8.83
N THR A 27 -15.64 4.40 8.86
CA THR A 27 -14.43 4.44 9.69
C THR A 27 -13.59 5.66 9.37
N GLU A 28 -13.26 5.90 8.09
CA GLU A 28 -12.51 7.09 7.67
C GLU A 28 -13.23 8.35 8.12
N ARG A 29 -14.53 8.47 7.80
CA ARG A 29 -15.31 9.69 8.05
C ARG A 29 -15.43 10.01 9.54
N ALA A 30 -15.52 9.00 10.40
CA ALA A 30 -15.56 9.18 11.83
C ALA A 30 -14.19 9.60 12.38
N ALA A 31 -13.13 8.86 12.03
CA ALA A 31 -11.78 9.06 12.57
C ALA A 31 -11.10 10.32 12.05
N ARG A 32 -11.34 10.71 10.79
CA ARG A 32 -10.74 11.90 10.15
C ARG A 32 -11.10 13.23 10.83
N ARG A 33 -12.12 13.24 11.68
CA ARG A 33 -12.49 14.41 12.51
C ARG A 33 -11.50 14.66 13.66
N ILE A 34 -10.71 13.65 14.01
CA ILE A 34 -9.63 13.73 14.99
C ILE A 34 -8.36 14.06 14.21
N GLU A 35 -7.82 15.26 14.41
CA GLU A 35 -6.74 15.80 13.59
C GLU A 35 -5.51 14.88 13.53
N THR A 36 -5.13 14.31 14.68
CA THR A 36 -3.97 13.40 14.81
C THR A 36 -4.19 12.01 14.22
N LEU A 37 -5.41 11.67 13.76
CA LEU A 37 -5.73 10.37 13.15
C LEU A 37 -6.05 10.46 11.66
N ARG A 38 -5.79 11.61 11.03
CA ARG A 38 -6.21 11.85 9.64
C ARG A 38 -5.56 10.87 8.66
N SER A 39 -4.25 10.67 8.79
CA SER A 39 -3.48 9.72 7.98
C SER A 39 -3.93 8.28 8.20
N GLU A 40 -4.14 7.89 9.45
CA GLU A 40 -4.54 6.56 9.87
C GLU A 40 -5.96 6.24 9.40
N ALA A 41 -6.86 7.23 9.48
CA ALA A 41 -8.21 7.15 8.95
C ALA A 41 -8.21 6.92 7.44
N GLU A 42 -7.32 7.62 6.72
CA GLU A 42 -7.13 7.40 5.29
C GLU A 42 -6.61 6.00 5.00
N ILE A 43 -5.55 5.52 5.66
CA ILE A 43 -5.04 4.15 5.46
C ILE A 43 -6.13 3.11 5.79
N ALA A 44 -6.85 3.28 6.89
CA ALA A 44 -7.92 2.37 7.34
C ALA A 44 -9.05 2.22 6.31
N SER A 45 -9.26 3.25 5.49
CA SER A 45 -10.26 3.23 4.43
C SER A 45 -9.94 2.25 3.29
N PHE A 46 -8.68 1.82 3.15
CA PHE A 46 -8.23 0.87 2.12
C PHE A 46 -8.24 -0.59 2.61
N VAL A 47 -8.70 -0.86 3.83
CA VAL A 47 -8.56 -2.18 4.47
C VAL A 47 -9.14 -3.35 3.68
N ASP A 48 -10.20 -3.12 2.90
CA ASP A 48 -10.86 -4.12 2.06
C ASP A 48 -10.55 -3.94 0.56
N GLU A 49 -9.63 -3.02 0.22
CA GLU A 49 -9.16 -2.86 -1.16
C GLU A 49 -8.28 -4.04 -1.57
N ARG A 50 -8.32 -4.39 -2.86
CA ARG A 50 -7.63 -5.56 -3.40
C ARG A 50 -6.89 -5.15 -4.66
N LEU A 51 -5.70 -5.71 -4.87
CA LEU A 51 -4.81 -5.31 -5.95
C LEU A 51 -5.44 -5.53 -7.34
N ASP A 52 -6.33 -6.51 -7.49
CA ASP A 52 -7.09 -6.80 -8.71
C ASP A 52 -8.31 -5.89 -8.92
N GLY A 53 -8.67 -5.05 -7.94
CA GLY A 53 -9.84 -4.18 -7.96
C GLY A 53 -11.15 -4.87 -7.53
N SER A 54 -11.11 -6.11 -7.04
CA SER A 54 -12.29 -6.79 -6.47
C SER A 54 -12.67 -6.29 -5.07
N GLY A 55 -11.84 -5.42 -4.50
CA GLY A 55 -12.02 -4.81 -3.19
C GLY A 55 -13.06 -3.71 -3.14
N PHE A 56 -13.19 -3.14 -1.96
CA PHE A 56 -14.09 -2.02 -1.67
C PHE A 56 -13.50 -1.18 -0.53
N PHE A 57 -13.92 0.07 -0.33
CA PHE A 57 -15.04 0.79 -0.95
C PHE A 57 -14.64 1.83 -2.00
N ARG A 58 -13.36 2.21 -2.05
CA ARG A 58 -12.83 3.24 -2.96
C ARG A 58 -12.81 2.77 -4.41
N GLY A 59 -12.73 1.45 -4.64
CA GLY A 59 -12.72 0.88 -5.98
C GLY A 59 -11.42 1.17 -6.73
N VAL A 60 -10.30 1.18 -5.98
CA VAL A 60 -8.96 1.40 -6.51
C VAL A 60 -8.26 0.07 -6.75
N LYS A 61 -7.14 0.07 -7.49
CA LYS A 61 -6.41 -1.17 -7.81
C LYS A 61 -4.91 -0.93 -8.02
N GLY A 62 -4.14 -2.01 -7.90
CA GLY A 62 -2.71 -2.03 -8.19
C GLY A 62 -1.93 -0.90 -7.51
N ALA A 63 -1.23 -0.10 -8.31
CA ALA A 63 -0.35 0.97 -7.84
C ALA A 63 -1.08 2.12 -7.11
N ALA A 64 -2.41 2.23 -7.23
CA ALA A 64 -3.19 3.22 -6.49
C ALA A 64 -3.39 2.86 -5.00
N ILE A 65 -3.01 1.64 -4.61
CA ILE A 65 -3.01 1.20 -3.21
C ILE A 65 -1.56 1.27 -2.73
N GLY A 66 -1.27 2.14 -1.77
CA GLY A 66 0.08 2.32 -1.23
C GLY A 66 0.55 1.17 -0.36
N THR A 67 1.82 1.21 0.04
CA THR A 67 2.45 0.12 0.79
C THR A 67 1.82 -0.08 2.17
N ALA A 68 1.53 1.01 2.90
CA ALA A 68 0.93 0.93 4.21
C ALA A 68 -0.48 0.32 4.16
N GLU A 69 -1.25 0.68 3.13
CA GLU A 69 -2.59 0.18 2.86
C GLU A 69 -2.57 -1.31 2.53
N ARG A 70 -1.63 -1.75 1.69
CA ARG A 70 -1.45 -3.18 1.35
C ARG A 70 -1.09 -4.01 2.57
N VAL A 71 -0.19 -3.50 3.42
CA VAL A 71 0.19 -4.16 4.68
C VAL A 71 -1.01 -4.26 5.60
N LEU A 72 -1.79 -3.17 5.75
CA LEU A 72 -3.01 -3.19 6.56
C LEU A 72 -4.03 -4.20 6.03
N ALA A 73 -4.30 -4.20 4.72
CA ALA A 73 -5.25 -5.12 4.10
C ALA A 73 -4.85 -6.58 4.36
N ALA A 74 -3.58 -6.93 4.15
CA ALA A 74 -3.09 -8.28 4.42
C ALA A 74 -3.15 -8.64 5.91
N ALA A 75 -2.83 -7.70 6.81
CA ALA A 75 -2.86 -7.92 8.26
C ALA A 75 -4.29 -8.14 8.78
N VAL A 76 -5.25 -7.36 8.29
CA VAL A 76 -6.66 -7.53 8.67
C VAL A 76 -7.22 -8.85 8.14
N HIS A 77 -6.88 -9.24 6.91
CA HIS A 77 -7.25 -10.57 6.40
C HIS A 77 -6.62 -11.70 7.24
N TRP A 78 -5.37 -11.55 7.68
CA TRP A 78 -4.73 -12.49 8.60
C TRP A 78 -5.51 -12.61 9.91
N VAL A 79 -5.80 -11.49 10.56
CA VAL A 79 -6.56 -11.47 11.82
C VAL A 79 -7.94 -12.10 11.63
N LEU A 80 -8.69 -11.71 10.59
CA LEU A 80 -10.04 -12.23 10.33
C LEU A 80 -10.05 -13.75 10.10
N LEU A 81 -9.03 -14.30 9.44
CA LEU A 81 -8.90 -15.74 9.27
C LEU A 81 -8.64 -16.46 10.61
N HIS A 82 -7.93 -15.84 11.55
CA HIS A 82 -7.59 -16.43 12.85
C HIS A 82 -8.63 -16.23 13.94
N THR A 83 -9.38 -15.13 13.90
CA THR A 83 -10.44 -14.84 14.87
C THR A 83 -11.77 -15.39 14.42
N GLY A 84 -11.93 -15.65 13.13
CA GLY A 84 -13.21 -15.91 12.50
C GLY A 84 -14.05 -14.65 12.39
N ALA A 85 -15.21 -14.81 11.74
CA ALA A 85 -16.24 -13.82 11.59
C ALA A 85 -17.62 -14.52 11.60
N PRO A 86 -18.73 -13.80 11.72
CA PRO A 86 -20.06 -14.41 11.65
C PRO A 86 -20.23 -15.30 10.42
N GLY A 87 -20.55 -16.58 10.66
CA GLY A 87 -20.69 -17.59 9.59
C GLY A 87 -19.37 -18.09 8.98
N ARG A 88 -18.22 -17.66 9.48
CA ARG A 88 -16.88 -18.09 9.06
C ARG A 88 -16.03 -18.43 10.29
N PRO A 89 -15.87 -19.72 10.63
CA PRO A 89 -15.05 -20.10 11.78
C PRO A 89 -13.59 -19.68 11.58
N ALA A 90 -12.89 -19.48 12.71
CA ALA A 90 -11.45 -19.31 12.71
C ALA A 90 -10.76 -20.51 12.06
N LEU A 91 -9.72 -20.23 11.28
CA LEU A 91 -8.85 -21.23 10.68
C LEU A 91 -7.63 -21.48 11.57
N ALA A 92 -7.04 -22.66 11.46
CA ALA A 92 -5.72 -22.90 12.05
C ALA A 92 -4.67 -22.04 11.35
N ALA A 93 -3.57 -21.72 12.05
CA ALA A 93 -2.55 -20.80 11.53
C ALA A 93 -2.01 -21.21 10.15
N ALA A 94 -1.73 -22.51 9.94
CA ALA A 94 -1.26 -23.03 8.66
C ALA A 94 -2.28 -22.88 7.53
N GLU A 95 -3.57 -23.01 7.83
CA GLU A 95 -4.66 -22.88 6.85
C GLU A 95 -4.90 -21.42 6.47
N ALA A 96 -4.86 -20.52 7.46
CA ALA A 96 -4.96 -19.08 7.25
C ALA A 96 -3.78 -18.55 6.42
N GLU A 97 -2.57 -19.02 6.71
CA GLU A 97 -1.35 -18.74 5.94
C GLU A 97 -1.48 -19.21 4.48
N ALA A 98 -1.94 -20.44 4.27
CA ALA A 98 -2.17 -20.98 2.94
C ALA A 98 -3.26 -20.20 2.19
N GLN A 99 -4.32 -19.75 2.87
CA GLN A 99 -5.35 -18.91 2.27
C GLN A 99 -4.78 -17.56 1.84
N LEU A 100 -4.05 -16.87 2.70
CA LEU A 100 -3.42 -15.58 2.37
C LEU A 100 -2.46 -15.67 1.18
N ARG A 101 -1.70 -16.76 1.08
CA ARG A 101 -0.85 -17.01 -0.10
C ARG A 101 -1.66 -17.18 -1.36
N ARG A 102 -2.74 -17.96 -1.34
CA ARG A 102 -3.63 -18.10 -2.49
C ARG A 102 -4.21 -16.75 -2.92
N GLU A 103 -4.59 -15.89 -1.97
CA GLU A 103 -5.06 -14.53 -2.28
C GLU A 103 -3.98 -13.67 -2.95
N ALA A 104 -2.72 -13.80 -2.53
CA ALA A 104 -1.59 -13.09 -3.14
C ALA A 104 -1.23 -13.65 -4.53
N GLU A 105 -1.21 -14.97 -4.71
CA GLU A 105 -1.00 -15.64 -5.99
C GLU A 105 -2.07 -15.26 -7.02
N GLN A 106 -3.30 -15.03 -6.56
CA GLN A 106 -4.41 -14.56 -7.40
C GLN A 106 -4.38 -13.04 -7.64
N GLY A 107 -3.32 -12.35 -7.21
CA GLY A 107 -3.12 -10.92 -7.42
C GLY A 107 -4.10 -10.05 -6.64
N ARG A 108 -4.70 -10.58 -5.57
CA ARG A 108 -5.69 -9.85 -4.78
C ARG A 108 -5.09 -9.19 -3.55
N LEU A 109 -4.08 -9.80 -2.94
CA LEU A 109 -3.28 -9.24 -1.86
C LEU A 109 -1.81 -9.09 -2.30
N ASP A 110 -1.09 -8.20 -1.63
CA ASP A 110 0.33 -7.97 -1.94
C ASP A 110 1.19 -9.12 -1.40
N ALA A 111 1.98 -9.75 -2.28
CA ALA A 111 2.79 -10.90 -1.93
C ALA A 111 3.91 -10.56 -0.93
N ALA A 112 4.48 -9.35 -0.99
CA ALA A 112 5.52 -8.93 -0.05
C ALA A 112 4.92 -8.66 1.33
N ALA A 113 3.74 -8.04 1.40
CA ALA A 113 3.01 -7.86 2.65
C ALA A 113 2.65 -9.21 3.30
N VAL A 114 2.14 -10.17 2.51
CA VAL A 114 1.81 -11.52 3.00
C VAL A 114 3.06 -12.27 3.48
N ALA A 115 4.18 -12.18 2.77
CA ALA A 115 5.44 -12.79 3.20
C ALA A 115 5.92 -12.21 4.54
N ALA A 116 5.91 -10.88 4.68
CA ALA A 116 6.31 -10.20 5.91
C ALA A 116 5.46 -10.61 7.13
N LEU A 117 4.13 -10.72 6.95
CA LEU A 117 3.21 -11.10 8.03
C LEU A 117 3.37 -12.56 8.48
N THR A 118 3.72 -13.45 7.56
CA THR A 118 3.79 -14.89 7.84
C THR A 118 5.17 -15.34 8.35
N GLY A 119 6.09 -14.40 8.58
CA GLY A 119 7.42 -14.67 9.16
C GLY A 119 8.32 -15.55 8.29
N ARG A 120 7.93 -15.81 7.04
CA ARG A 120 8.77 -16.48 6.06
C ARG A 120 9.36 -15.40 5.16
N GLU A 121 10.66 -15.16 5.30
CA GLU A 121 11.41 -14.50 4.24
C GLU A 121 11.06 -15.19 2.92
N SER A 122 10.62 -14.41 1.94
CA SER A 122 10.31 -14.94 0.62
C SER A 122 11.56 -15.66 0.10
N VAL A 123 11.49 -16.99 -0.04
CA VAL A 123 12.60 -17.81 -0.57
C VAL A 123 12.83 -17.54 -2.07
N ALA A 124 12.10 -16.57 -2.64
CA ALA A 124 12.36 -15.98 -3.95
C ALA A 124 12.67 -14.48 -3.85
N ALA A 125 13.74 -14.12 -3.14
CA ALA A 125 14.44 -12.86 -3.36
C ALA A 125 15.93 -13.01 -3.02
N LYS A 126 16.64 -13.79 -3.85
CA LYS A 126 18.06 -13.55 -4.03
C LYS A 126 18.22 -12.13 -4.57
N THR A 127 18.62 -11.19 -3.72
CA THR A 127 19.26 -9.97 -4.19
C THR A 127 20.55 -10.37 -4.89
N PRO A 128 20.67 -10.05 -6.19
CA PRO A 128 21.51 -8.91 -6.52
C PRO A 128 20.73 -7.84 -7.29
N ALA A 129 21.01 -6.60 -6.93
CA ALA A 129 20.92 -5.37 -7.70
C ALA A 129 20.00 -5.32 -8.96
N ALA A 130 19.11 -4.33 -8.92
CA ALA A 130 18.72 -3.51 -10.08
C ALA A 130 17.65 -4.04 -11.06
N GLN A 131 16.43 -4.31 -10.61
CA GLN A 131 15.25 -4.02 -11.44
C GLN A 131 14.09 -3.54 -10.57
N GLY A 132 13.78 -2.25 -10.68
CA GLY A 132 12.63 -1.64 -10.03
C GLY A 132 11.31 -2.12 -10.64
N ASP A 133 10.24 -2.00 -9.86
CA ASP A 133 8.86 -2.18 -10.26
C ASP A 133 8.62 -1.63 -11.67
N ALA A 134 8.40 -2.52 -12.64
CA ALA A 134 8.19 -2.15 -14.04
C ALA A 134 6.92 -1.31 -14.27
N ASN A 135 6.15 -1.02 -13.20
CA ASN A 135 4.92 -0.22 -13.23
C ASN A 135 4.95 1.02 -12.33
N ALA A 136 6.04 1.28 -11.60
CA ALA A 136 6.20 2.51 -10.83
C ALA A 136 6.90 3.56 -11.70
N LEU A 137 6.26 4.73 -11.89
CA LEU A 137 6.82 5.86 -12.66
C LEU A 137 8.22 6.24 -12.17
N LEU A 138 8.48 6.12 -10.86
CA LEU A 138 9.80 6.24 -10.23
C LEU A 138 10.01 5.05 -9.28
N SER A 139 11.24 4.57 -9.17
CA SER A 139 11.65 3.59 -8.15
C SER A 139 11.69 4.24 -6.76
N SER A 140 11.57 3.43 -5.70
CA SER A 140 11.66 3.92 -4.32
C SER A 140 12.92 4.75 -4.07
N ARG A 141 14.05 4.33 -4.65
CA ARG A 141 15.30 5.08 -4.53
C ARG A 141 15.29 6.42 -5.27
N GLU A 142 14.61 6.48 -6.40
CA GLU A 142 14.41 7.74 -7.14
C GLU A 142 13.48 8.70 -6.38
N VAL A 143 12.44 8.18 -5.71
CA VAL A 143 11.56 8.99 -4.84
C VAL A 143 12.34 9.56 -3.66
N GLU A 144 13.14 8.74 -2.96
CA GLU A 144 14.01 9.21 -1.86
C GLU A 144 14.97 10.30 -2.32
N VAL A 145 15.64 10.10 -3.46
CA VAL A 145 16.55 11.10 -4.04
C VAL A 145 15.79 12.38 -4.37
N LEU A 146 14.64 12.28 -5.05
CA LEU A 146 13.86 13.45 -5.43
C LEU A 146 13.29 14.20 -4.21
N GLY A 147 12.96 13.48 -3.13
CA GLY A 147 12.52 14.06 -1.86
C GLY A 147 13.61 14.85 -1.15
N ARG A 148 14.87 14.41 -1.18
CA ARG A 148 15.98 15.25 -0.68
C ARG A 148 16.16 16.52 -1.51
N ILE A 149 16.03 16.40 -2.84
CA ILE A 149 16.14 17.54 -3.74
C ILE A 149 14.97 18.52 -3.59
N SER A 150 13.76 18.05 -3.30
CA SER A 150 12.60 18.93 -3.07
C SER A 150 12.74 19.78 -1.80
N LEU A 151 13.50 19.30 -0.82
CA LEU A 151 13.89 20.05 0.38
C LEU A 151 14.99 21.10 0.12
N GLY A 152 15.47 21.24 -1.12
CA GLY A 152 16.49 22.20 -1.50
C GLY A 152 17.94 21.71 -1.31
N GLU A 153 18.14 20.44 -0.98
CA GLU A 153 19.49 19.89 -0.81
C GLU A 153 20.29 19.89 -2.12
N SER A 154 21.57 20.18 -2.02
CA SER A 154 22.52 19.93 -3.10
C SER A 154 22.78 18.43 -3.27
N ASN A 155 23.27 18.03 -4.45
CA ASN A 155 23.60 16.61 -4.70
C ASN A 155 24.62 16.06 -3.68
N LYS A 156 25.49 16.90 -3.12
CA LYS A 156 26.46 16.50 -2.09
C LYS A 156 25.79 16.29 -0.72
N GLU A 157 24.80 17.10 -0.39
CA GLU A 157 24.02 16.96 0.85
C GLU A 157 23.10 15.75 0.77
N ALA A 158 22.35 15.61 -0.32
CA ALA A 158 21.51 14.45 -0.57
C ALA A 158 22.34 13.15 -0.56
N ALA A 159 23.53 13.16 -1.15
CA ALA A 159 24.45 12.04 -1.12
C ALA A 159 24.87 11.66 0.31
N ARG A 160 25.25 12.64 1.14
CA ARG A 160 25.60 12.42 2.54
C ARG A 160 24.44 11.84 3.33
N THR A 161 23.25 12.40 3.18
CA THR A 161 22.08 11.90 3.91
C THR A 161 21.69 10.48 3.47
N LEU A 162 21.75 10.20 2.17
CA LEU A 162 21.33 8.92 1.62
C LEU A 162 22.42 7.84 1.65
N GLY A 163 23.61 8.14 2.18
CA GLY A 163 24.73 7.20 2.28
C GLY A 163 25.27 6.74 0.91
N ILE A 164 25.19 7.56 -0.13
CA ILE A 164 25.65 7.25 -1.50
C ILE A 164 26.58 8.33 -2.04
N SER A 165 27.21 8.09 -3.20
CA SER A 165 28.08 9.09 -3.82
C SER A 165 27.28 10.20 -4.53
N PRO A 166 27.83 11.42 -4.62
CA PRO A 166 27.21 12.50 -5.41
C PRO A 166 27.03 12.17 -6.90
N SER A 167 27.87 11.30 -7.47
CA SER A 167 27.72 10.81 -8.84
C SER A 167 26.54 9.86 -8.98
N THR A 168 26.30 9.00 -7.99
CA THR A 168 25.11 8.12 -7.95
C THR A 168 23.83 8.95 -7.82
N VAL A 169 23.82 10.01 -7.01
CA VAL A 169 22.68 10.96 -6.95
C VAL A 169 22.41 11.61 -8.31
N ARG A 170 23.47 12.00 -9.04
CA ARG A 170 23.35 12.58 -10.38
C ARG A 170 22.73 11.60 -11.37
N ALA A 171 23.18 10.34 -11.35
CA ALA A 171 22.62 9.28 -12.20
C ALA A 171 21.13 9.01 -11.90
N HIS A 172 20.73 9.01 -10.62
CA HIS A 172 19.31 8.92 -10.25
C HIS A 172 18.50 10.11 -10.77
N LEU A 173 19.02 11.34 -10.68
CA LEU A 173 18.33 12.54 -11.20
C LEU A 173 18.16 12.51 -12.71
N GLU A 174 19.15 12.05 -13.47
CA GLU A 174 19.03 11.88 -14.92
C GLU A 174 17.93 10.88 -15.28
N ASN A 175 17.84 9.77 -14.55
CA ASN A 175 16.76 8.80 -14.73
C ASN A 175 15.39 9.36 -14.35
N ILE A 176 15.28 10.10 -13.24
CA ILE A 176 14.05 10.79 -12.81
C ILE A 176 13.59 11.77 -13.89
N PHE A 177 14.49 12.60 -14.40
CA PHE A 177 14.20 13.57 -15.45
C PHE A 177 13.68 12.91 -16.72
N ARG A 178 14.32 11.82 -17.15
CA ARG A 178 13.86 11.04 -18.29
C ARG A 178 12.48 10.43 -18.05
N LYS A 179 12.23 9.85 -16.87
CA LYS A 179 10.95 9.21 -16.52
C LYS A 179 9.80 10.20 -16.36
N LEU A 180 10.07 11.37 -15.79
CA LEU A 180 9.07 12.44 -15.63
C LEU A 180 8.94 13.32 -16.87
N GLY A 181 9.82 13.20 -17.87
CA GLY A 181 9.84 14.08 -19.04
C GLY A 181 10.13 15.54 -18.68
N CYS A 182 11.02 15.76 -17.71
CA CYS A 182 11.40 17.08 -17.22
C CYS A 182 12.89 17.33 -17.50
N THR A 183 13.28 18.59 -17.65
CA THR A 183 14.68 18.98 -17.89
C THR A 183 15.31 19.74 -16.72
N THR A 184 14.50 20.14 -15.74
CA THR A 184 14.97 20.88 -14.55
C THR A 184 14.50 20.22 -13.27
N ARG A 185 15.30 20.40 -12.20
CA ARG A 185 14.95 19.93 -10.85
C ARG A 185 13.62 20.47 -10.35
N ALA A 186 13.34 21.75 -10.59
CA ALA A 186 12.09 22.39 -10.16
C ALA A 186 10.89 21.79 -10.89
N ALA A 187 11.00 21.55 -12.21
CA ALA A 187 9.94 20.90 -12.98
C ALA A 187 9.72 19.45 -12.55
N ALA A 188 10.79 18.71 -12.24
CA ALA A 188 10.70 17.33 -11.74
C ALA A 188 10.01 17.27 -10.37
N THR A 189 10.38 18.15 -9.43
CA THR A 189 9.75 18.24 -8.11
C THR A 189 8.27 18.60 -8.22
N LEU A 190 7.93 19.64 -8.98
CA LEU A 190 6.53 20.05 -9.17
C LEU A 190 5.70 18.93 -9.76
N LYS A 191 6.20 18.28 -10.82
CA LYS A 191 5.50 17.17 -11.48
C LYS A 191 5.32 15.97 -10.53
N ALA A 192 6.34 15.64 -9.74
CA ALA A 192 6.23 14.58 -8.75
C ALA A 192 5.18 14.89 -7.66
N MET A 193 5.09 16.14 -7.18
CA MET A 193 4.04 16.56 -6.25
C MET A 193 2.64 16.44 -6.87
N THR A 194 2.46 16.86 -8.13
CA THR A 194 1.17 16.74 -8.82
C THR A 194 0.72 15.28 -9.03
N LEU A 195 1.68 14.36 -9.10
CA LEU A 195 1.44 12.93 -9.28
C LEU A 195 1.33 12.18 -7.94
N GLY A 196 1.44 12.88 -6.80
CA GLY A 196 1.41 12.26 -5.47
C GLY A 196 2.63 11.37 -5.17
N LEU A 197 3.77 11.64 -5.81
CA LEU A 197 5.01 10.88 -5.65
C LEU A 197 5.94 11.47 -4.55
N LEU A 198 5.61 12.65 -4.02
CA LEU A 198 6.31 13.37 -2.97
C LEU A 198 5.32 13.93 -1.94
#